data_AF-A0A2S5KDH0-F1
#
_entry.id   AF-A0A2S5KDH0-F1
#
_cell.length_a   1.000
_cell.length_b   1.000
_cell.length_c   1.000
_cell.angle_alpha   90.00
_cell.angle_beta   90.00
_cell.angle_gamma   90.00
#
_symmetry.space_group_name_H-M   'P 1'
#
loop_
_entity.id
_entity.type
_entity.pdbx_description
1 polymer ?
#
loop_
_entity_poly.entity_id
_entity_poly.type
_entity_poly.pdbx_seq_one_letter_code
_entity_poly.pdbx_strand_id
1 'polypeptide(L)'
;MAVDMVAYHFRHINILAKDMFEYNKIDKAIDKIASKPHGLSLLKALKAANTHGQKVSIICTQFSETKVKAVLTPNQIERYQWANDPFDKSHQMLAERLARPIYPGIAGEGSSAFIFLNPNHTVSINDRGKALHSNDPNIMFLSLAHELIHALRMMRGFYKTPSEEGIESVMAARIGEEFRAIGIGKYAVNDISENSIRYEHGIPLRHSIDFEN
;
A
#
# COMPACT_ATOMS: atom_id res chain seq x y z
N MET A 1 21.81 9.96 8.88
CA MET A 1 21.82 11.21 8.09
C MET A 1 20.38 11.51 7.72
N ALA A 2 19.81 12.59 8.26
CA ALA A 2 18.51 13.08 7.82
C ALA A 2 18.72 13.67 6.42
N VAL A 3 18.17 13.02 5.40
CA VAL A 3 18.05 13.62 4.07
C VAL A 3 16.88 14.58 4.18
N ASP A 4 17.11 15.87 3.90
CA ASP A 4 16.06 16.88 3.88
C ASP A 4 15.06 16.50 2.76
N MET A 5 13.98 15.84 3.15
CA MET A 5 12.90 15.47 2.23
C MET A 5 11.98 16.67 2.04
N VAL A 6 11.64 16.96 0.79
CA VAL A 6 10.65 17.98 0.47
C VAL A 6 9.28 17.32 0.40
N ALA A 7 8.37 17.79 1.24
CA ALA A 7 6.98 17.32 1.27
C ALA A 7 6.12 18.17 0.33
N TYR A 8 5.68 17.56 -0.77
CA TYR A 8 4.77 18.18 -1.70
C TYR A 8 3.34 17.65 -1.47
N HIS A 9 2.41 18.57 -1.23
CA HIS A 9 1.03 18.25 -0.87
C HIS A 9 0.12 18.49 -2.07
N PHE A 10 0.03 17.52 -2.96
CA PHE A 10 -0.97 17.50 -4.01
C PHE A 10 -1.76 16.21 -3.91
N ARG A 11 -3.08 16.33 -3.79
CA ARG A 11 -3.99 15.20 -3.57
C ARG A 11 -3.76 14.60 -2.16
N HIS A 12 -4.61 13.70 -1.71
CA HIS A 12 -4.66 13.23 -0.31
C HIS A 12 -3.52 12.27 0.07
N ILE A 13 -2.39 12.39 -0.64
CA ILE A 13 -1.20 11.56 -0.54
C ILE A 13 -0.01 12.52 -0.44
N ASN A 14 0.84 12.32 0.57
CA ASN A 14 2.06 13.09 0.73
C ASN A 14 3.18 12.41 -0.04
N ILE A 15 3.91 13.15 -0.87
CA ILE A 15 5.13 12.64 -1.50
C ILE A 15 6.32 13.20 -0.74
N LEU A 16 7.14 12.29 -0.20
CA LEU A 16 8.39 12.59 0.49
C LEU A 16 9.54 12.20 -0.46
N ALA A 17 10.05 13.20 -1.18
CA ALA A 17 11.08 13.02 -2.18
C ALA A 17 12.35 13.78 -1.79
N LYS A 18 13.53 13.26 -2.18
CA LYS A 18 14.81 13.95 -1.92
C LYS A 18 15.05 15.10 -2.90
N ASP A 19 14.43 15.04 -4.08
CA ASP A 19 14.57 16.01 -5.17
C ASP A 19 13.32 16.03 -6.06
N MET A 20 13.25 17.02 -6.95
CA MET A 20 12.14 17.17 -7.90
C MET A 20 12.04 16.03 -8.92
N PHE A 21 13.14 15.33 -9.19
CA PHE A 21 13.13 14.23 -10.15
C PHE A 21 12.41 13.01 -9.57
N GLU A 22 12.68 12.67 -8.31
CA GLU A 22 11.93 11.64 -7.58
C GLU A 22 10.47 12.02 -7.38
N TYR A 23 10.19 13.27 -7.00
CA TYR A 23 8.82 13.77 -6.87
C TYR A 23 8.03 13.56 -8.16
N ASN A 24 8.57 14.03 -9.29
CA ASN A 24 7.90 13.94 -10.60
C ASN A 24 7.68 12.50 -11.05
N LYS A 25 8.53 11.54 -10.65
CA LYS A 25 8.31 10.12 -10.95
C LYS A 25 7.11 9.57 -10.21
N ILE A 26 7.01 9.84 -8.91
CA ILE A 26 5.90 9.38 -8.08
C ILE A 26 4.61 10.07 -8.53
N ASP A 27 4.64 11.38 -8.76
CA ASP A 27 3.49 12.16 -9.20
C ASP A 27 2.94 11.66 -10.54
N LYS A 28 3.81 11.40 -11.53
CA LYS A 28 3.42 10.77 -12.80
C LYS A 28 2.83 9.38 -12.64
N ALA A 29 3.31 8.59 -11.68
CA ALA A 29 2.74 7.28 -11.40
C ALA A 29 1.33 7.40 -10.81
N ILE A 30 1.12 8.35 -9.89
CA ILE A 30 -0.22 8.66 -9.35
C ILE A 30 -1.14 9.16 -10.46
N ASP A 31 -0.67 10.04 -11.36
CA ASP A 31 -1.42 10.46 -12.55
C ASP A 31 -1.80 9.28 -13.44
N LYS A 32 -0.87 8.35 -13.65
CA LYS A 32 -1.13 7.15 -14.45
C LYS A 32 -2.23 6.29 -13.82
N ILE A 33 -2.18 6.07 -12.51
CA ILE A 33 -3.24 5.38 -11.76
C ILE A 33 -4.57 6.14 -11.91
N ALA A 34 -4.55 7.47 -11.75
CA ALA A 34 -5.76 8.30 -11.83
C ALA A 34 -6.37 8.41 -13.23
N SER A 35 -5.63 8.03 -14.28
CA SER A 35 -6.04 8.21 -15.68
C SER A 35 -7.18 7.28 -16.13
N LYS A 36 -7.54 6.29 -15.29
CA LYS A 36 -8.60 5.31 -15.57
C LYS A 36 -9.53 5.10 -14.37
N PRO A 37 -10.76 4.56 -14.57
CA PRO A 37 -11.81 4.56 -13.53
C PRO A 37 -11.50 3.79 -12.23
N HIS A 38 -10.89 2.61 -12.29
CA HIS A 38 -10.59 1.79 -11.11
C HIS A 38 -9.46 2.43 -10.29
N GLY A 39 -8.38 2.87 -10.93
CA GLY A 39 -7.31 3.61 -10.25
C GLY A 39 -7.78 4.95 -9.67
N LEU A 40 -8.64 5.70 -10.37
CA LEU A 40 -9.27 6.91 -9.81
C LEU A 40 -10.16 6.58 -8.60
N SER A 41 -10.88 5.45 -8.64
CA SER A 41 -11.74 5.00 -7.55
C SER A 41 -10.92 4.62 -6.31
N LEU A 42 -9.75 4.00 -6.48
CA LEU A 42 -8.78 3.75 -5.41
C LEU A 42 -8.35 5.06 -4.73
N LEU A 43 -7.95 6.06 -5.51
CA LEU A 43 -7.50 7.35 -4.96
C LEU A 43 -8.63 8.10 -4.24
N LYS A 44 -9.87 8.04 -4.75
CA LYS A 44 -11.06 8.57 -4.07
C LYS A 44 -11.35 7.81 -2.77
N ALA A 45 -11.21 6.49 -2.77
CA ALA A 45 -11.41 5.65 -1.60
C ALA A 45 -10.39 5.95 -0.49
N LEU A 46 -9.14 6.21 -0.84
CA LEU A 46 -8.10 6.66 0.09
C LEU A 46 -8.44 8.01 0.72
N LYS A 47 -8.84 8.99 -0.10
CA LYS A 47 -9.34 10.27 0.40
C LYS A 47 -10.48 10.08 1.40
N ALA A 48 -11.46 9.24 1.06
CA ALA A 48 -12.62 9.00 1.91
C ALA A 48 -12.29 8.22 3.20
N ALA A 49 -11.19 7.46 3.22
CA ALA A 49 -10.75 6.72 4.40
C ALA A 49 -10.08 7.61 5.47
N ASN A 50 -9.68 8.84 5.11
CA ASN A 50 -9.20 9.83 6.06
C ASN A 50 -10.35 10.38 6.92
N THR A 51 -10.74 9.61 7.93
CA THR A 51 -11.86 9.93 8.84
C THR A 51 -11.38 10.47 10.18
N HIS A 52 -10.17 10.08 10.60
CA HIS A 52 -9.57 10.42 11.90
C HIS A 52 -8.13 10.91 11.74
N GLY A 53 -7.81 11.55 10.60
CA GLY A 53 -6.49 12.11 10.31
C GLY A 53 -5.49 11.11 9.73
N GLN A 54 -5.94 9.93 9.27
CA GLN A 54 -5.10 8.99 8.55
C GLN A 54 -4.58 9.61 7.24
N LYS A 55 -3.31 9.36 6.91
CA LYS A 55 -2.68 9.82 5.67
C LYS A 55 -1.86 8.71 5.03
N VAL A 56 -1.69 8.79 3.71
CA VAL A 56 -0.69 8.01 3.00
C VAL A 56 0.50 8.91 2.69
N SER A 57 1.70 8.45 3.03
CA SER A 57 2.94 9.09 2.58
C SER A 57 3.75 8.10 1.73
N ILE A 58 4.30 8.57 0.62
CA ILE A 58 5.16 7.77 -0.26
C ILE A 58 6.59 8.30 -0.14
N ILE A 59 7.53 7.40 0.13
CA ILE A 59 8.96 7.65 0.21
C ILE A 59 9.63 6.87 -0.92
N CYS A 60 10.45 7.53 -1.73
CA CYS A 60 11.30 6.85 -2.71
C CYS A 60 12.49 6.18 -2.02
N THR A 61 12.76 4.92 -2.31
CA THR A 61 13.93 4.18 -1.83
C THR A 61 14.56 3.38 -2.96
N GLN A 62 15.88 3.22 -2.93
CA GLN A 62 16.61 2.34 -3.87
C GLN A 62 17.17 1.09 -3.19
N PHE A 63 17.06 1.01 -1.86
CA PHE A 63 17.78 0.02 -1.04
C PHE A 63 16.88 -1.07 -0.47
N SER A 64 15.57 -1.00 -0.73
CA SER A 64 14.62 -2.03 -0.32
C SER A 64 13.58 -2.25 -1.40
N GLU A 65 12.88 -3.36 -1.33
CA GLU A 65 11.70 -3.60 -2.14
C GLU A 65 10.61 -2.57 -1.88
N THR A 66 9.73 -2.44 -2.88
CA THR A 66 8.47 -1.74 -2.75
C THR A 66 7.61 -2.42 -1.69
N LYS A 67 7.14 -1.67 -0.68
CA LYS A 67 6.30 -2.19 0.41
C LYS A 67 5.55 -1.09 1.14
N VAL A 68 4.46 -1.45 1.82
CA VAL A 68 3.74 -0.57 2.74
C VAL A 68 3.99 -0.93 4.21
N LYS A 69 3.93 0.08 5.08
CA LYS A 69 3.92 -0.07 6.54
C LYS A 69 2.80 0.76 7.16
N ALA A 70 2.16 0.22 8.18
CA ALA A 70 1.22 0.97 9.02
C ALA A 70 2.01 1.95 9.92
N VAL A 71 1.47 3.15 10.09
CA VAL A 71 2.06 4.21 10.92
C VAL A 71 0.94 4.87 11.74
N LEU A 72 1.22 5.22 12.99
CA LEU A 72 0.24 5.88 13.84
C LEU A 72 -0.14 7.26 13.28
N THR A 73 -1.40 7.65 13.44
CA THR A 73 -1.83 9.04 13.22
C THR A 73 -1.29 9.95 14.33
N PRO A 74 -1.21 11.27 14.13
CA PRO A 74 -0.83 12.20 15.20
C PRO A 74 -1.67 12.04 16.47
N ASN A 75 -3.00 11.86 16.32
CA ASN A 75 -3.91 11.64 17.44
C ASN A 75 -3.64 10.32 18.16
N GLN A 76 -3.22 9.27 17.45
CA GLN A 76 -2.84 8.01 18.07
C GLN A 76 -1.52 8.14 18.83
N ILE A 77 -0.53 8.83 18.27
CA ILE A 77 0.75 9.10 18.96
C ILE A 77 0.51 9.84 20.27
N GLU A 78 -0.34 10.87 20.25
CA GLU A 78 -0.72 11.62 21.45
C GLU A 78 -1.47 10.73 22.46
N ARG A 79 -2.49 9.99 22.00
CA ARG A 79 -3.31 9.12 22.87
C ARG A 79 -2.49 8.04 23.57
N TYR A 80 -1.55 7.42 22.86
CA TYR A 80 -0.73 6.33 23.38
C TYR A 80 0.62 6.81 23.97
N GLN A 81 0.87 8.12 24.01
CA GLN A 81 2.10 8.74 24.51
C GLN A 81 3.37 8.10 23.93
N TRP A 82 3.35 7.76 22.63
CA TRP A 82 4.46 7.08 21.98
C TRP A 82 5.53 8.05 21.49
N ALA A 83 6.78 7.59 21.41
CA ALA A 83 7.81 8.29 20.65
C ALA A 83 7.37 8.46 19.18
N ASN A 84 7.55 9.67 18.65
CA ASN A 84 7.24 9.99 17.25
C ASN A 84 8.34 9.49 16.30
N ASP A 85 8.66 8.20 16.38
CA ASP A 85 9.53 7.51 15.42
C ASP A 85 8.70 6.47 14.65
N PRO A 86 8.32 6.73 13.39
CA PRO A 86 7.53 5.79 12.58
C PRO A 86 8.31 4.55 12.16
N PHE A 87 9.62 4.50 12.40
CA PHE A 87 10.49 3.35 12.10
C PHE A 87 10.73 2.45 13.31
N ASP A 88 10.30 2.88 14.50
CA ASP A 88 10.35 2.06 15.70
C ASP A 88 9.45 0.82 15.55
N LYS A 89 9.97 -0.35 15.97
CA LYS A 89 9.26 -1.63 15.80
C LYS A 89 7.95 -1.63 16.57
N SER A 90 7.94 -1.07 17.76
CA SER A 90 6.77 -1.08 18.63
C SER A 90 5.70 -0.07 18.19
N HIS A 91 6.11 1.06 17.60
CA HIS A 91 5.23 1.95 16.84
C HIS A 91 4.54 1.20 15.69
N GLN A 92 5.31 0.48 14.87
CA GLN A 92 4.76 -0.28 13.75
C GLN A 92 3.80 -1.38 14.23
N MET A 93 4.15 -2.12 15.28
CA MET A 93 3.28 -3.16 15.86
C MET A 93 1.94 -2.61 16.34
N LEU A 94 1.94 -1.46 17.03
CA LEU A 94 0.71 -0.82 17.47
C LEU A 94 -0.12 -0.35 16.27
N ALA A 95 0.50 0.30 15.28
CA ALA A 95 -0.19 0.78 14.10
C ALA A 95 -0.83 -0.37 13.31
N GLU A 96 -0.10 -1.48 13.13
CA GLU A 96 -0.63 -2.68 12.49
C GLU A 96 -1.79 -3.28 13.28
N ARG A 97 -1.71 -3.29 14.63
CA ARG A 97 -2.82 -3.76 15.47
C ARG A 97 -4.08 -2.91 15.29
N LEU A 98 -3.95 -1.57 15.23
CA LEU A 98 -5.08 -0.66 15.02
C LEU A 98 -5.65 -0.77 13.60
N ALA A 99 -4.80 -1.10 12.62
CA ALA A 99 -5.16 -1.32 11.23
C ALA A 99 -5.92 -2.64 10.97
N ARG A 100 -5.99 -3.55 11.95
CA ARG A 100 -6.66 -4.86 11.81
C ARG A 100 -8.14 -4.81 12.14
N PRO A 101 -8.95 -5.70 11.55
CA PRO A 101 -10.32 -5.88 11.99
C PRO A 101 -10.38 -6.40 13.43
N ILE A 102 -11.32 -5.90 14.22
CA ILE A 102 -11.55 -6.36 15.60
C ILE A 102 -12.24 -7.74 15.59
N TYR A 103 -13.19 -7.92 14.67
CA TYR A 103 -13.91 -9.15 14.41
C TYR A 103 -14.18 -9.29 12.91
N PRO A 104 -14.56 -10.48 12.39
CA PRO A 104 -14.98 -10.62 11.00
C PRO A 104 -16.06 -9.60 10.61
N GLY A 105 -15.74 -8.71 9.67
CA GLY A 105 -16.65 -7.66 9.20
C GLY A 105 -16.63 -6.36 10.03
N ILE A 106 -15.98 -6.34 11.19
CA ILE A 106 -15.86 -5.16 12.05
C ILE A 106 -14.45 -4.56 11.89
N ALA A 107 -14.40 -3.33 11.35
CA ALA A 107 -13.16 -2.59 11.20
C ALA A 107 -12.51 -2.27 12.55
N GLY A 108 -11.18 -2.27 12.58
CA GLY A 108 -10.41 -1.57 13.61
C GLY A 108 -10.43 -0.06 13.41
N GLU A 109 -9.69 0.64 14.27
CA GLU A 109 -9.56 2.10 14.23
C GLU A 109 -8.91 2.60 12.92
N GLY A 110 -8.05 1.77 12.34
CA GLY A 110 -7.23 2.13 11.19
C GLY A 110 -5.94 2.87 11.57
N SER A 111 -5.08 3.08 10.60
CA SER A 111 -3.80 3.77 10.77
C SER A 111 -3.47 4.63 9.54
N SER A 112 -2.47 5.50 9.66
CA SER A 112 -1.77 6.02 8.47
C SER A 112 -0.95 4.91 7.81
N ALA A 113 -0.44 5.19 6.61
CA ALA A 113 0.41 4.26 5.88
C ALA A 113 1.62 4.97 5.25
N PHE A 114 2.79 4.35 5.33
CA PHE A 114 3.99 4.71 4.59
C PHE A 114 4.25 3.69 3.50
N ILE A 115 4.34 4.16 2.26
CA ILE A 115 4.74 3.35 1.12
C ILE A 115 6.20 3.66 0.83
N PHE A 116 7.04 2.65 0.93
CA PHE A 116 8.41 2.69 0.45
C PHE A 116 8.38 2.23 -0.99
N LEU A 117 8.47 3.14 -1.94
CA LEU A 117 8.44 2.82 -3.36
C LEU A 117 9.88 2.67 -3.87
N ASN A 118 10.19 1.52 -4.45
CA ASN A 118 11.40 1.34 -5.22
C ASN A 118 11.09 1.34 -6.72
N PRO A 119 11.45 2.40 -7.46
CA PRO A 119 11.21 2.50 -8.90
C PRO A 119 11.86 1.40 -9.74
N ASN A 120 12.90 0.77 -9.19
CA ASN A 120 13.62 -0.33 -9.83
C ASN A 120 13.11 -1.69 -9.34
N HIS A 121 12.06 -1.75 -8.53
CA HIS A 121 11.43 -2.98 -8.08
C HIS A 121 9.99 -3.03 -8.59
N THR A 122 9.83 -3.53 -9.81
CA THR A 122 8.54 -3.65 -10.49
C THR A 122 8.20 -5.11 -10.78
N VAL A 123 6.92 -5.37 -11.03
CA VAL A 123 6.40 -6.72 -11.28
C VAL A 123 5.80 -6.81 -12.68
N SER A 124 6.53 -7.44 -13.60
CA SER A 124 6.01 -7.82 -14.91
C SER A 124 5.31 -9.18 -14.83
N ILE A 125 4.46 -9.47 -15.82
CA ILE A 125 3.69 -10.72 -15.87
C ILE A 125 4.07 -11.44 -17.17
N ASN A 126 4.42 -12.72 -17.08
CA ASN A 126 4.65 -13.54 -18.27
C ASN A 126 3.35 -14.08 -18.88
N ASP A 127 3.46 -14.79 -20.00
CA ASP A 127 2.33 -15.35 -20.75
C ASP A 127 1.45 -16.33 -19.95
N ARG A 128 1.92 -16.82 -18.80
CA ARG A 128 1.17 -17.71 -17.90
C ARG A 128 0.49 -16.97 -16.74
N GLY A 129 0.58 -15.65 -16.69
CA GLY A 129 0.06 -14.86 -15.58
C GLY A 129 0.95 -14.87 -14.33
N LYS A 130 2.17 -15.43 -14.44
CA LYS A 130 3.13 -15.48 -13.33
C LYS A 130 3.90 -14.17 -13.26
N ALA A 131 4.00 -13.65 -12.05
CA ALA A 131 4.79 -12.46 -11.76
C ALA A 131 6.30 -12.73 -11.84
N LEU A 132 7.02 -11.73 -12.33
CA LEU A 132 8.46 -11.72 -12.52
C LEU A 132 9.00 -10.36 -12.10
N HIS A 133 10.10 -10.35 -11.35
CA HIS A 133 10.81 -9.11 -11.03
C HIS A 133 11.32 -8.46 -12.32
N SER A 134 11.11 -7.16 -12.42
CA SER A 134 11.53 -6.33 -13.53
C SER A 134 11.92 -4.94 -13.02
N ASN A 135 12.63 -4.19 -13.85
CA ASN A 135 13.04 -2.82 -13.57
C ASN A 135 12.38 -1.84 -14.56
N ASP A 136 11.23 -2.20 -15.14
CA ASP A 136 10.55 -1.39 -16.15
C ASP A 136 9.79 -0.23 -15.48
N PRO A 137 10.27 1.02 -15.61
CA PRO A 137 9.62 2.17 -14.97
C PRO A 137 8.21 2.43 -15.53
N ASN A 138 7.86 1.90 -16.71
CA ASN A 138 6.54 2.11 -17.30
C ASN A 138 5.43 1.36 -16.56
N ILE A 139 5.77 0.30 -15.82
CA ILE A 139 4.83 -0.49 -15.02
C ILE A 139 4.98 -0.26 -13.51
N MET A 140 5.90 0.62 -13.09
CA MET A 140 6.08 1.00 -11.67
C MET A 140 4.79 1.45 -11.00
N PHE A 141 3.90 2.12 -11.75
CA PHE A 141 2.61 2.57 -11.23
C PHE A 141 1.73 1.40 -10.73
N LEU A 142 1.92 0.17 -11.23
CA LEU A 142 1.20 -1.01 -10.75
C LEU A 142 1.70 -1.45 -9.38
N SER A 143 3.02 -1.44 -9.16
CA SER A 143 3.59 -1.70 -7.83
C SER A 143 3.13 -0.64 -6.84
N LEU A 144 3.08 0.64 -7.24
CA LEU A 144 2.51 1.68 -6.40
C LEU A 144 1.01 1.47 -6.13
N ALA A 145 0.23 1.10 -7.15
CA ALA A 145 -1.20 0.82 -6.99
C ALA A 145 -1.46 -0.34 -6.01
N HIS A 146 -0.65 -1.39 -6.08
CA HIS A 146 -0.69 -2.53 -5.17
C HIS A 146 -0.52 -2.06 -3.70
N GLU A 147 0.54 -1.29 -3.42
CA GLU A 147 0.77 -0.76 -2.07
C GLU A 147 -0.32 0.22 -1.61
N LEU A 148 -0.89 1.01 -2.52
CA LEU A 148 -2.00 1.91 -2.22
C LEU A 148 -3.27 1.14 -1.84
N ILE A 149 -3.49 -0.06 -2.38
CA ILE A 149 -4.60 -0.93 -1.99
C ILE A 149 -4.39 -1.40 -0.54
N HIS A 150 -3.18 -1.84 -0.18
CA HIS A 150 -2.89 -2.17 1.22
C HIS A 150 -3.02 -0.96 2.15
N ALA A 151 -2.53 0.21 1.74
CA ALA A 151 -2.68 1.46 2.49
C ALA A 151 -4.17 1.77 2.74
N LEU A 152 -5.04 1.58 1.75
CA LEU A 152 -6.49 1.74 1.92
C LEU A 152 -7.06 0.78 2.97
N ARG A 153 -6.58 -0.47 2.99
CA ARG A 153 -7.00 -1.49 3.97
C ARG A 153 -6.54 -1.12 5.37
N MET A 154 -5.31 -0.60 5.50
CA MET A 154 -4.76 -0.10 6.77
C MET A 154 -5.56 1.09 7.31
N MET A 155 -5.83 2.08 6.46
CA MET A 155 -6.61 3.26 6.84
C MET A 155 -8.03 2.93 7.28
N ARG A 156 -8.63 1.89 6.68
CA ARG A 156 -9.99 1.43 7.01
C ARG A 156 -10.07 0.43 8.16
N GLY A 157 -8.94 0.06 8.79
CA GLY A 157 -8.96 -0.92 9.88
C GLY A 157 -9.31 -2.34 9.42
N PHE A 158 -9.04 -2.70 8.16
CA PHE A 158 -9.31 -4.04 7.63
C PHE A 158 -8.05 -4.76 7.13
N TYR A 159 -6.87 -4.24 7.42
CA TYR A 159 -5.62 -4.84 6.99
C TYR A 159 -5.40 -6.19 7.68
N LYS A 160 -5.21 -7.24 6.90
CA LYS A 160 -4.98 -8.58 7.43
C LYS A 160 -3.49 -8.84 7.54
N THR A 161 -2.97 -8.76 8.75
CA THR A 161 -1.64 -9.28 9.09
C THR A 161 -1.75 -10.33 10.17
N PRO A 162 -0.71 -11.17 10.35
CA PRO A 162 -0.71 -12.22 11.36
C PRO A 162 -1.07 -11.66 12.74
N SER A 163 -2.16 -12.13 13.35
CA SER A 163 -2.41 -11.85 14.75
C SER A 163 -1.51 -12.73 15.63
N GLU A 164 -1.06 -12.19 16.76
CA GLU A 164 -0.38 -13.00 17.78
C GLU A 164 -1.35 -13.97 18.46
N GLU A 165 -2.67 -13.78 18.30
CA GLU A 165 -3.74 -14.45 19.06
C GLU A 165 -4.69 -15.32 18.19
N GLY A 166 -4.41 -15.52 16.90
CA GLY A 166 -5.32 -16.19 15.95
C GLY A 166 -4.97 -17.64 15.61
N ILE A 167 -6.00 -18.47 15.38
CA ILE A 167 -5.90 -19.85 14.88
C ILE A 167 -5.42 -19.90 13.41
N GLU A 168 -5.59 -18.80 12.65
CA GLU A 168 -5.15 -18.71 11.26
C GLU A 168 -3.63 -18.55 11.21
N SER A 169 -2.93 -19.42 10.47
CA SER A 169 -1.48 -19.35 10.38
C SER A 169 -1.02 -18.00 9.82
N VAL A 170 0.11 -17.50 10.33
CA VAL A 170 0.80 -16.28 9.87
C VAL A 170 0.83 -16.20 8.33
N MET A 171 1.09 -17.34 7.69
CA MET A 171 1.17 -17.45 6.24
C MET A 171 -0.20 -17.30 5.57
N ALA A 172 -1.26 -17.91 6.11
CA ALA A 172 -2.60 -17.83 5.54
C ALA A 172 -3.18 -16.40 5.58
N ALA A 173 -2.95 -15.66 6.67
CA ALA A 173 -3.37 -14.27 6.77
C ALA A 173 -2.70 -13.37 5.72
N ARG A 174 -1.38 -13.54 5.52
CA ARG A 174 -0.61 -12.83 4.49
C ARG A 174 -1.09 -13.19 3.08
N ILE A 175 -1.20 -14.47 2.77
CA ILE A 175 -1.74 -14.95 1.48
C ILE A 175 -3.11 -14.34 1.19
N GLY A 176 -3.99 -14.31 2.20
CA GLY A 176 -5.34 -13.81 2.05
C GLY A 176 -5.42 -12.31 1.75
N GLU A 177 -4.48 -11.51 2.28
CA GLU A 177 -4.37 -10.09 2.00
C GLU A 177 -3.81 -9.83 0.60
N GLU A 178 -2.76 -10.54 0.21
CA GLU A 178 -2.18 -10.48 -1.14
C GLU A 178 -3.19 -10.89 -2.22
N PHE A 179 -3.90 -12.01 -2.04
CA PHE A 179 -4.94 -12.44 -2.99
C PHE A 179 -6.02 -11.38 -3.18
N ARG A 180 -6.35 -10.64 -2.11
CA ARG A 180 -7.31 -9.55 -2.17
C ARG A 180 -6.74 -8.34 -2.89
N ALA A 181 -5.51 -7.95 -2.58
CA ALA A 181 -4.84 -6.81 -3.22
C ALA A 181 -4.66 -7.07 -4.72
N ILE A 182 -4.21 -8.27 -5.08
CA ILE A 182 -4.06 -8.69 -6.48
C ILE A 182 -5.43 -8.80 -7.17
N GLY A 183 -6.46 -9.31 -6.50
CA GLY A 183 -7.76 -9.58 -7.09
C GLY A 183 -7.81 -10.94 -7.78
N ILE A 184 -7.45 -12.00 -7.04
CA ILE A 184 -7.49 -13.39 -7.51
C ILE A 184 -8.33 -14.29 -6.61
N GLY A 185 -8.70 -15.46 -7.13
CA GLY A 185 -9.57 -16.41 -6.45
C GLY A 185 -10.91 -15.78 -6.10
N LYS A 186 -11.33 -15.89 -4.84
CA LYS A 186 -12.61 -15.32 -4.35
C LYS A 186 -12.69 -13.79 -4.40
N TYR A 187 -11.58 -13.10 -4.69
CA TYR A 187 -11.50 -11.64 -4.75
C TYR A 187 -11.46 -11.08 -6.18
N ALA A 188 -11.61 -11.93 -7.20
CA ALA A 188 -11.57 -11.51 -8.61
C ALA A 188 -12.68 -10.52 -9.00
N VAL A 189 -13.76 -10.45 -8.21
CA VAL A 189 -14.89 -9.54 -8.42
C VAL A 189 -14.74 -8.18 -7.70
N ASN A 190 -13.60 -7.94 -7.03
CA ASN A 190 -13.39 -6.67 -6.32
C ASN A 190 -13.06 -5.53 -7.29
N ASP A 191 -13.82 -4.44 -7.20
CA ASP A 191 -13.63 -3.24 -8.05
C ASP A 191 -12.27 -2.54 -7.84
N ILE A 192 -11.70 -2.65 -6.64
CA ILE A 192 -10.40 -2.07 -6.29
C ILE A 192 -9.41 -3.21 -6.04
N SER A 193 -8.65 -3.56 -7.08
CA SER A 193 -7.57 -4.55 -7.03
C SER A 193 -6.48 -4.19 -8.05
N GLU A 194 -5.30 -4.80 -7.91
CA GLU A 194 -4.22 -4.67 -8.91
C GLU A 194 -4.71 -5.14 -10.28
N ASN A 195 -5.44 -6.26 -10.34
CA ASN A 195 -5.96 -6.80 -11.60
C ASN A 195 -7.02 -5.89 -12.23
N SER A 196 -7.89 -5.21 -11.47
CA SER A 196 -8.83 -4.26 -12.06
C SER A 196 -8.11 -3.07 -12.70
N ILE A 197 -7.01 -2.61 -12.09
CA ILE A 197 -6.15 -1.56 -12.63
C ILE A 197 -5.34 -2.07 -13.84
N ARG A 198 -4.78 -3.28 -13.79
CA ARG A 198 -4.10 -3.90 -14.95
C ARG A 198 -5.04 -4.00 -16.15
N TYR A 199 -6.26 -4.46 -15.92
CA TYR A 199 -7.29 -4.64 -16.95
C TYR A 199 -7.61 -3.33 -17.69
N GLU A 200 -7.91 -2.24 -16.97
CA GLU A 200 -8.25 -0.96 -17.60
C GLU A 200 -7.08 -0.28 -18.34
N HIS A 201 -5.85 -0.71 -18.05
CA HIS A 201 -4.64 -0.29 -18.71
C HIS A 201 -4.19 -1.23 -19.85
N GLY A 202 -4.89 -2.34 -20.10
CA GLY A 202 -4.52 -3.32 -21.13
C GLY A 202 -3.25 -4.09 -20.80
N ILE A 203 -2.94 -4.27 -19.52
CA ILE A 203 -1.75 -4.97 -19.03
C ILE A 203 -2.15 -6.40 -18.59
N PRO A 204 -1.32 -7.43 -18.85
CA PRO A 204 -1.63 -8.78 -18.42
C PRO A 204 -1.91 -8.89 -16.91
N LEU A 205 -2.92 -9.72 -16.59
CA LEU A 205 -3.38 -9.96 -15.22
C LEU A 205 -2.41 -10.86 -14.46
N ARG A 206 -2.29 -10.63 -13.15
CA ARG A 206 -1.50 -11.46 -12.23
C ARG A 206 -2.37 -12.58 -11.69
N HIS A 207 -1.88 -13.82 -11.74
CA HIS A 207 -2.62 -15.01 -11.28
C HIS A 207 -2.04 -15.65 -10.02
N SER A 208 -0.87 -15.20 -9.55
CA SER A 208 -0.20 -15.73 -8.37
C SER A 208 0.46 -14.62 -7.55
N ILE A 209 0.63 -14.87 -6.25
CA ILE A 209 1.54 -14.09 -5.41
C ILE A 209 2.98 -14.48 -5.80
N ASP A 210 3.93 -13.55 -5.72
CA ASP A 210 5.35 -13.90 -5.65
C ASP A 210 5.69 -14.30 -4.23
N PHE A 211 5.97 -15.58 -4.04
CA PHE A 211 6.79 -16.01 -2.92
C PHE A 211 8.22 -16.03 -3.44
N GLU A 212 9.08 -15.16 -2.91
CA GLU A 212 10.50 -15.50 -2.89
C GLU A 212 10.65 -16.82 -2.11
N ASN A 213 11.35 -17.77 -2.71
CA ASN A 213 11.77 -19.00 -2.04
C ASN A 213 12.93 -18.70 -1.11
#